data_AF-A0A509KY51-F1
#
_entry.id   AF-A0A509KY51-F1
#
_cell.length_a   1.000
_cell.length_b   1.000
_cell.length_c   1.000
_cell.angle_alpha   90.00
_cell.angle_beta   90.00
_cell.angle_gamma   90.00
#
_symmetry.space_group_name_H-M   'P 1'
#
loop_
_entity.id
_entity.type
_entity.pdbx_description
1 polymer ?
#
loop_
_entity_poly.entity_id
_entity_poly.type
_entity_poly.pdbx_seq_one_letter_code
_entity_poly.pdbx_strand_id
1 'polypeptide(L)'
;AVAQAPAAQQDPKKAARAAVQDAPIMNQAVDFSTPENIAKSLANIKDQAGARAARKVDSAMGYIMTYDLGVNRDEAKMYKKLNGKTPNQIIAMTKR
;
A
#
# COMPACT_ATOMS: atom_id res chain seq x y z
N ALA A 1 -4.26 -27.14 -42.89
CA ALA A 1 -4.04 -25.72 -42.55
C ALA A 1 -5.37 -25.17 -42.05
N VAL A 2 -5.53 -24.54 -40.89
CA VAL A 2 -4.62 -23.84 -39.97
C VAL A 2 -5.07 -24.15 -38.53
N ALA A 3 -4.13 -24.55 -37.66
CA ALA A 3 -4.36 -24.64 -36.23
C ALA A 3 -4.34 -23.22 -35.64
N GLN A 4 -5.47 -22.74 -35.14
CA GLN A 4 -5.52 -21.54 -34.32
C GLN A 4 -4.93 -21.89 -32.95
N ALA A 5 -3.76 -21.30 -32.66
CA ALA A 5 -3.16 -21.32 -31.33
C ALA A 5 -4.12 -20.67 -30.33
N PRO A 6 -4.26 -21.23 -29.11
CA PRO A 6 -5.07 -20.58 -28.08
C PRO A 6 -4.36 -19.27 -27.71
N ALA A 7 -5.03 -18.16 -27.98
CA ALA A 7 -4.64 -16.85 -27.48
C ALA A 7 -4.42 -16.96 -25.98
N ALA A 8 -3.19 -16.70 -25.53
CA ALA A 8 -2.84 -16.63 -24.14
C ALA A 8 -3.81 -15.65 -23.47
N GLN A 9 -4.78 -16.20 -22.73
CA GLN A 9 -5.66 -15.42 -21.87
C GLN A 9 -4.77 -14.78 -20.81
N GLN A 10 -4.36 -13.54 -21.06
CA GLN A 10 -3.82 -12.68 -20.05
C GLN A 10 -4.97 -12.42 -19.07
N ASP A 11 -5.03 -13.21 -18.00
CA ASP A 11 -5.94 -12.97 -16.89
C ASP A 11 -5.83 -11.50 -16.49
N PRO A 12 -6.86 -10.67 -16.71
CA PRO A 12 -6.81 -9.26 -16.35
C PRO A 12 -6.60 -9.11 -14.83
N LYS A 13 -7.00 -10.12 -14.03
CA LYS A 13 -6.71 -10.20 -12.60
C LYS A 13 -5.23 -10.43 -12.27
N LYS A 14 -4.47 -11.13 -13.12
CA LYS A 14 -3.03 -11.39 -12.93
C LYS A 14 -2.19 -10.19 -13.37
N ALA A 15 -2.55 -9.56 -14.50
CA ALA A 15 -1.92 -8.32 -14.95
C ALA A 15 -2.14 -7.16 -13.96
N ALA A 16 -3.36 -7.00 -13.43
CA ALA A 16 -3.59 -6.01 -12.37
C ALA A 16 -2.85 -6.37 -11.07
N ARG A 17 -2.67 -7.66 -10.74
CA ARG A 17 -1.86 -8.06 -9.57
C ARG A 17 -0.38 -7.73 -9.73
N ALA A 18 0.17 -7.91 -10.94
CA ALA A 18 1.56 -7.55 -11.23
C ALA A 18 1.75 -6.03 -11.23
N ALA A 19 0.87 -5.27 -11.90
CA ALA A 19 0.94 -3.80 -11.92
C ALA A 19 0.82 -3.16 -10.53
N VAL A 20 0.01 -3.73 -9.64
CA VAL A 20 -0.14 -3.25 -8.25
C VAL A 20 1.12 -3.53 -7.41
N GLN A 21 1.88 -4.58 -7.73
CA GLN A 21 3.12 -4.93 -7.02
C GLN A 21 4.33 -4.17 -7.56
N ASP A 22 4.33 -3.81 -8.84
CA ASP A 22 5.41 -3.08 -9.52
C ASP A 22 5.24 -1.56 -9.48
N ALA A 23 4.12 -1.06 -8.94
CA ALA A 23 3.87 0.38 -8.87
C ALA A 23 4.99 1.07 -8.08
N PRO A 24 5.76 2.00 -8.70
CA PRO A 24 6.94 2.61 -8.08
C PRO A 24 6.62 3.28 -6.74
N ILE A 25 5.40 3.81 -6.60
CA ILE A 25 4.91 4.46 -5.38
C ILE A 25 4.92 3.52 -4.16
N MET A 26 4.76 2.20 -4.36
CA MET A 26 4.75 1.22 -3.27
C MET A 26 6.16 1.00 -2.67
N ASN A 27 7.21 1.39 -3.41
CA ASN A 27 8.61 1.32 -3.01
C ASN A 27 9.24 2.70 -2.76
N GLN A 28 8.49 3.78 -2.91
CA GLN A 28 8.95 5.13 -2.62
C GLN A 28 8.56 5.56 -1.20
N ALA A 29 9.42 6.34 -0.57
CA ALA A 29 9.09 6.95 0.71
C ALA A 29 7.95 7.96 0.52
N VAL A 30 6.99 7.93 1.43
CA VAL A 30 5.81 8.79 1.43
C VAL A 30 5.69 9.46 2.78
N ASP A 31 5.10 10.64 2.78
CA ASP A 31 4.91 11.41 4.00
C ASP A 31 3.69 10.89 4.76
N PHE A 32 3.95 10.35 5.95
CA PHE A 32 2.95 9.87 6.89
C PHE A 32 3.07 10.55 8.26
N SER A 33 3.62 11.78 8.28
CA SER A 33 3.86 12.56 9.50
C SER A 33 2.58 13.14 10.12
N THR A 34 1.53 13.30 9.33
CA THR A 34 0.24 13.87 9.75
C THR A 34 -0.92 13.16 9.07
N PRO A 35 -2.14 13.19 9.65
CA PRO A 35 -3.35 12.65 9.03
C PRO A 35 -3.62 13.19 7.63
N GLU A 36 -3.38 14.49 7.41
CA GLU A 36 -3.60 15.15 6.12
C GLU A 36 -2.61 14.66 5.05
N ASN A 37 -1.35 14.47 5.43
CA ASN A 37 -0.33 13.94 4.51
C ASN A 37 -0.57 12.47 4.21
N ILE A 38 -1.07 11.71 5.19
CA ILE A 38 -1.52 10.33 4.96
C ILE A 38 -2.64 10.27 3.92
N ALA A 39 -3.67 11.10 4.05
CA ALA A 39 -4.78 11.12 3.10
C ALA A 39 -4.30 11.43 1.67
N LYS A 40 -3.38 12.40 1.52
CA LYS A 40 -2.76 12.72 0.22
C LYS A 40 -1.93 11.55 -0.32
N SER A 41 -1.09 10.94 0.52
CA SER A 41 -0.27 9.79 0.15
C SER A 41 -1.13 8.59 -0.27
N LEU A 42 -2.22 8.29 0.44
CA LEU A 42 -3.16 7.23 0.09
C LEU A 42 -3.91 7.52 -1.22
N ALA A 43 -4.30 8.76 -1.47
CA ALA A 43 -4.89 9.17 -2.74
C ALA A 43 -3.90 8.94 -3.90
N ASN A 44 -2.65 9.35 -3.73
CA ASN A 44 -1.61 9.13 -4.74
C ASN A 44 -1.33 7.64 -4.98
N ILE A 45 -1.29 6.82 -3.92
CA ILE A 45 -1.17 5.37 -4.03
C ILE A 45 -2.39 4.77 -4.76
N LYS A 46 -3.59 5.28 -4.50
CA LYS A 46 -4.81 4.82 -5.18
C LYS A 46 -4.77 5.12 -6.67
N ASP A 47 -4.27 6.29 -7.05
CA ASP A 47 -4.20 6.71 -8.45
C ASP A 47 -3.08 5.97 -9.20
N GLN A 48 -1.94 5.73 -8.57
CA GLN A 48 -0.76 5.14 -9.21
C GLN A 48 -0.69 3.61 -9.09
N ALA A 49 -1.05 3.05 -7.93
CA ALA A 49 -1.00 1.60 -7.65
C ALA A 49 -2.40 0.96 -7.57
N GLY A 50 -3.47 1.76 -7.70
CA GLY A 50 -4.84 1.29 -7.68
C GLY A 50 -5.45 1.20 -6.28
N ALA A 51 -6.78 1.16 -6.24
CA ALA A 51 -7.56 1.15 -5.00
C ALA A 51 -7.23 -0.04 -4.05
N ARG A 52 -6.76 -1.17 -4.59
CA ARG A 52 -6.36 -2.32 -3.77
C ARG A 52 -5.07 -2.07 -3.00
N ALA A 53 -4.08 -1.40 -3.60
CA ALA A 53 -2.85 -1.03 -2.91
C ALA A 53 -3.15 -0.05 -1.78
N ALA A 54 -3.86 1.04 -2.09
CA ALA A 54 -4.23 2.04 -1.09
C ALA A 54 -4.97 1.43 0.11
N ARG A 55 -5.94 0.54 -0.14
CA ARG A 55 -6.65 -0.18 0.95
C ARG A 55 -5.73 -1.03 1.83
N LYS A 56 -4.73 -1.69 1.25
CA LYS A 56 -3.77 -2.49 2.05
C LYS A 56 -2.94 -1.60 2.96
N VAL A 57 -2.47 -0.47 2.45
CA VAL A 57 -1.68 0.50 3.20
C VAL A 57 -2.54 1.11 4.31
N ASP A 58 -3.76 1.52 3.99
CA ASP A 58 -4.75 2.04 4.94
C ASP A 58 -5.07 1.04 6.05
N SER A 59 -5.36 -0.22 5.70
CA SER A 59 -5.58 -1.28 6.70
C SER A 59 -4.35 -1.54 7.57
N ALA A 60 -3.15 -1.51 6.97
CA ALA A 60 -1.91 -1.71 7.71
C ALA A 60 -1.64 -0.55 8.69
N MET A 61 -1.88 0.70 8.28
CA MET A 61 -1.80 1.85 9.17
C MET A 61 -2.83 1.77 10.28
N GLY A 62 -4.10 1.43 9.99
CA GLY A 62 -5.13 1.25 11.00
C GLY A 62 -4.80 0.17 12.03
N TYR A 63 -4.17 -0.93 11.60
CA TYR A 63 -3.66 -1.95 12.52
C TYR A 63 -2.52 -1.40 13.38
N ILE A 64 -1.54 -0.68 12.80
CA ILE A 64 -0.44 -0.08 13.56
C ILE A 64 -0.99 0.96 14.56
N MET A 65 -1.94 1.80 14.14
CA MET A 65 -2.61 2.78 15.00
C MET A 65 -3.25 2.07 16.19
N THR A 66 -4.14 1.11 15.94
CA THR A 66 -4.85 0.42 17.03
C THR A 66 -3.93 -0.38 17.95
N TYR A 67 -2.87 -1.02 17.43
CA TYR A 67 -1.98 -1.88 18.22
C TYR A 67 -0.87 -1.10 18.95
N ASP A 68 -0.23 -0.10 18.34
CA ASP A 68 0.79 0.73 19.00
C ASP A 68 0.14 1.77 19.94
N LEU A 69 -1.05 2.30 19.64
CA LEU A 69 -1.75 3.25 20.53
C LEU A 69 -2.26 2.58 21.82
N GLY A 70 -2.42 1.26 21.83
CA GLY A 70 -2.79 0.49 23.01
C GLY A 70 -1.72 0.51 24.13
N VAL A 71 -0.46 0.83 23.81
CA VAL A 71 0.65 0.72 24.77
C VAL A 71 1.04 2.06 25.41
N ASN A 72 0.76 3.22 24.81
CA ASN A 72 1.06 4.54 25.43
C ASN A 72 0.27 5.76 24.85
N ARG A 73 -0.72 5.57 23.95
CA ARG A 73 -1.50 6.65 23.29
C ARG A 73 -0.67 7.80 22.67
N ASP A 74 0.55 7.54 22.24
CA ASP A 74 1.42 8.55 21.63
C ASP A 74 1.32 8.52 20.10
N GLU A 75 0.28 9.19 19.57
CA GLU A 75 0.06 9.33 18.13
C GLU A 75 1.24 10.01 17.42
N ALA A 76 1.91 10.98 18.05
CA ALA A 76 3.03 11.69 17.44
C ALA A 76 4.22 10.76 17.19
N LYS A 77 4.55 9.91 18.16
CA LYS A 77 5.59 8.89 18.00
C LYS A 77 5.24 7.87 16.91
N MET A 78 3.95 7.56 16.76
CA MET A 78 3.46 6.66 15.73
C MET A 78 3.57 7.26 14.32
N TYR A 79 3.12 8.49 14.11
CA TYR A 79 3.30 9.20 12.82
C TYR A 79 4.79 9.34 12.47
N LYS A 80 5.65 9.65 13.45
CA LYS A 80 7.11 9.70 13.25
C LYS A 80 7.70 8.33 12.85
N LYS A 81 7.12 7.22 13.33
CA LYS A 81 7.54 5.86 12.98
C LYS A 81 7.10 5.48 11.57
N LEU A 82 5.96 5.98 11.10
CA LEU A 82 5.48 5.76 9.73
C LEU A 82 6.15 6.69 8.71
N ASN A 83 6.52 7.89 9.13
CA ASN A 83 7.12 8.87 8.24
C ASN A 83 8.41 8.33 7.58
N GLY A 84 8.54 8.59 6.28
CA GLY A 84 9.68 8.14 5.48
C GLY A 84 9.67 6.64 5.16
N LYS A 85 8.69 5.87 5.64
CA LYS A 85 8.51 4.48 5.23
C LYS A 85 7.83 4.39 3.88
N THR A 86 8.12 3.31 3.17
CA THR A 86 7.43 2.98 1.93
C THR A 86 6.10 2.26 2.23
N PRO A 87 5.10 2.34 1.34
CA PRO A 87 3.85 1.61 1.52
C PRO A 87 4.05 0.10 1.71
N ASN A 88 5.01 -0.50 1.01
CA ASN A 88 5.37 -1.90 1.19
C ASN A 88 5.96 -2.19 2.58
N GLN A 89 6.78 -1.28 3.13
CA GLN A 89 7.30 -1.44 4.49
C GLN A 89 6.19 -1.38 5.55
N ILE A 90 5.21 -0.49 5.38
CA ILE A 90 4.06 -0.39 6.30
C ILE A 90 3.24 -1.69 6.27
N ILE A 91 2.95 -2.22 5.08
CA ILE A 91 2.25 -3.50 4.94
C ILE A 91 3.06 -4.66 5.54
N ALA A 92 4.39 -4.63 5.40
CA ALA A 92 5.25 -5.66 5.98
C ALA A 92 5.24 -5.64 7.52
N MET A 93 5.10 -4.46 8.14
CA MET A 93 5.03 -4.32 9.60
C MET A 93 3.79 -4.99 10.22
N THR A 94 2.75 -5.26 9.42
CA THR A 94 1.51 -5.90 9.89
C THR A 94 1.44 -7.39 9.58
N LYS A 95 2.35 -7.92 8.77
CA LYS A 95 2.52 -9.36 8.56
C LYS A 95 3.38 -9.92 9.69
N ARG A 96 2.74 -10.45 10.72
CA ARG A 96 3.37 -11.40 11.66
C ARG A 96 3.29 -12.81 11.08
#